data_AF-A0A1I1F5P9-F1
#
_entry.id   AF-A0A1I1F5P9-F1
#
_cell.length_a   1.000
_cell.length_b   1.000
_cell.length_c   1.000
_cell.angle_alpha   90.00
_cell.angle_beta   90.00
_cell.angle_gamma   90.00
#
_symmetry.space_group_name_H-M   'P 1'
#
loop_
_entity.id
_entity.type
_entity.pdbx_description
1 polymer ?
#
loop_
_entity_poly.entity_id
_entity_poly.type
_entity_poly.pdbx_seq_one_letter_code
_entity_poly.pdbx_strand_id
1 'polypeptide(L)' 'MFVCQNQPCGARWKPAEVVIKNEGQGPIFRCPLCGARNRLMASHRADGSIDYKQLRREASGADAAPPKARRS' A
#
# COMPACT_ATOMS: atom_id res chain seq x y z
N MET A 1 0.75 1.68 9.67
CA MET A 1 0.55 3.11 9.34
C MET A 1 0.40 3.23 7.86
N PHE A 2 -0.63 3.95 7.40
CA PHE A 2 -0.91 4.22 5.99
C PHE A 2 -0.72 5.70 5.69
N VAL A 3 -0.42 6.01 4.45
CA VAL A 3 -0.17 7.37 3.96
C VAL A 3 -0.97 7.60 2.68
N CYS A 4 -1.72 8.69 2.59
CA CYS A 4 -2.40 9.03 1.35
C CYS A 4 -1.37 9.35 0.27
N GLN A 5 -1.41 8.61 -0.85
CA GLN A 5 -0.51 8.78 -2.00
C GLN A 5 -0.96 9.87 -2.98
N ASN A 6 -2.10 10.50 -2.71
CA ASN A 6 -2.46 11.72 -3.40
C ASN A 6 -1.52 12.82 -2.93
N GLN A 7 -0.60 13.27 -3.79
CA GLN A 7 0.44 14.26 -3.46
C GLN A 7 -0.09 15.50 -2.71
N PRO A 8 -1.21 16.14 -3.09
CA PRO A 8 -1.73 17.29 -2.34
C PRO A 8 -2.25 16.95 -0.93
N CYS A 9 -2.47 15.68 -0.59
CA CYS A 9 -3.03 15.27 0.69
C CYS A 9 -1.94 14.79 1.67
N GLY A 10 -1.17 13.77 1.32
CA GLY A 10 -0.08 13.25 2.17
C GLY A 10 -0.45 12.76 3.59
N ALA A 11 -1.75 12.74 3.95
CA ALA A 11 -2.20 12.47 5.31
C ALA A 11 -1.85 11.05 5.78
N ARG A 12 -1.60 10.90 7.08
CA ARG A 12 -1.19 9.62 7.70
C ARG A 12 -2.34 9.07 8.55
N TRP A 13 -2.53 7.75 8.50
CA TRP A 13 -3.63 7.07 9.15
C TRP A 13 -3.19 5.77 9.82
N LYS A 14 -3.73 5.47 11.00
CA LYS A 14 -3.63 4.14 11.59
C LYS A 14 -4.60 3.20 10.86
N PRO A 15 -4.30 1.88 10.82
CA PRO A 15 -5.20 0.91 10.19
C PRO A 15 -6.63 0.92 10.74
N ALA A 16 -6.81 1.23 12.03
CA ALA A 16 -8.12 1.34 12.68
C ALA A 16 -8.92 2.60 12.30
N GLU A 17 -8.27 3.62 11.71
CA GLU A 17 -8.91 4.89 11.34
C GLU A 17 -9.43 4.90 9.89
N VAL A 18 -9.18 3.84 9.13
CA VAL A 18 -9.55 3.76 7.72
C VAL A 18 -10.36 2.50 7.44
N VAL A 19 -11.29 2.63 6.51
CA VAL A 19 -12.05 1.49 6.00
C VAL A 19 -11.28 0.87 4.84
N ILE A 20 -10.91 -0.41 4.99
CA ILE A 20 -10.29 -1.22 3.95
C ILE A 20 -11.39 -2.05 3.28
N LYS A 21 -11.52 -1.94 1.96
CA LYS A 21 -12.47 -2.72 1.15
C LYS A 21 -11.76 -3.38 -0.01
N ASN A 22 -12.17 -4.60 -0.36
CA ASN A 22 -11.72 -5.22 -1.61
C ASN A 22 -12.63 -4.76 -2.75
N GLU A 23 -12.12 -3.95 -3.68
CA GLU A 23 -12.88 -3.43 -4.82
C GLU A 23 -12.59 -4.21 -6.12
N GLY A 24 -12.19 -5.49 -6.01
CA GLY A 24 -11.91 -6.38 -7.15
C GLY A 24 -10.46 -6.34 -7.65
N GLN A 25 -9.67 -5.35 -7.24
CA GLN A 25 -8.23 -5.24 -7.55
C GLN A 25 -7.35 -5.44 -6.31
N GLY A 26 -7.89 -6.08 -5.27
CA GLY A 26 -7.27 -6.22 -3.96
C GLY A 26 -7.77 -5.18 -2.94
N PRO A 27 -7.24 -5.22 -1.71
CA PRO A 27 -7.66 -4.34 -0.65
C PRO A 27 -7.25 -2.88 -0.94
N ILE A 28 -8.21 -1.98 -0.83
CA ILE A 28 -8.05 -0.55 -1.03
C ILE A 28 -8.58 0.13 0.23
N PHE A 29 -7.83 1.11 0.75
CA PHE A 29 -8.40 2.07 1.69
C PHE A 29 -8.63 3.40 0.99
N ARG A 30 -9.76 4.03 1.33
CA ARG A 30 -10.11 5.38 0.85
C ARG A 30 -9.70 6.39 1.91
N CYS A 31 -8.95 7.41 1.50
CA CYS A 31 -8.52 8.47 2.42
C CYS A 31 -9.76 9.24 2.93
N PRO A 32 -10.00 9.33 4.25
CA PRO A 32 -11.14 10.07 4.80
C PRO A 32 -11.13 11.56 4.47
N LEU A 33 -9.95 12.15 4.22
CA LEU A 33 -9.83 13.59 3.94
C LEU A 33 -10.08 13.96 2.47
N CYS A 34 -9.56 13.19 1.52
CA CYS A 34 -9.62 13.55 0.09
C CYS A 34 -10.30 12.49 -0.81
N GLY A 35 -10.75 11.37 -0.24
CA GLY A 35 -11.41 10.30 -0.99
C GLY A 35 -10.49 9.45 -1.88
N ALA A 36 -9.20 9.76 -1.93
CA ALA A 36 -8.24 9.04 -2.79
C ALA A 36 -8.14 7.56 -2.43
N ARG A 37 -8.09 6.71 -3.45
CA ARG A 37 -7.93 5.25 -3.34
C ARG A 37 -6.45 4.90 -3.19
N ASN A 38 -6.11 4.19 -2.12
CA ASN A 38 -4.76 3.76 -1.82
C ASN A 38 -4.72 2.23 -1.76
N ARG A 39 -3.88 1.62 -2.61
CA ARG A 39 -3.79 0.16 -2.74
C ARG A 39 -2.99 -0.44 -1.58
N LEU A 40 -3.52 -1.53 -1.05
CA LEU A 40 -2.90 -2.35 -0.02
C LEU A 40 -2.62 -3.75 -0.58
N MET A 41 -1.74 -4.46 0.08
CA MET A 41 -1.52 -5.88 -0.05
C MET A 41 -1.98 -6.54 1.24
N ALA A 42 -2.82 -7.55 1.13
CA ALA A 42 -3.18 -8.42 2.26
C ALA A 42 -2.19 -9.59 2.29
N SER A 43 -1.61 -9.84 3.45
CA SER A 43 -0.79 -11.01 3.73
C SER A 43 -1.44 -11.81 4.84
N HIS A 44 -1.78 -13.07 4.56
CA HIS A 44 -2.27 -13.98 5.58
C HIS A 44 -1.09 -14.44 6.43
N ARG A 45 -1.21 -14.27 7.74
CA ARG A 45 -0.25 -14.83 8.69
C ARG A 45 -0.63 -16.26 9.05
N ALA A 46 0.34 -16.99 9.61
CA ALA A 46 0.16 -18.37 10.04
C ALA A 46 -0.90 -18.52 11.16
N ASP A 47 -1.15 -17.47 11.94
CA ASP A 47 -2.20 -17.42 12.96
C ASP A 47 -3.60 -17.14 12.38
N GLY A 48 -3.74 -17.00 11.06
CA GLY A 48 -5.00 -16.70 10.39
C GLY A 48 -5.37 -15.21 10.37
N SER A 49 -4.59 -14.34 11.03
CA SER A 49 -4.77 -12.89 10.90
C SER A 49 -4.36 -12.37 9.53
N ILE A 50 -5.04 -11.31 9.08
CA ILE A 50 -4.72 -10.61 7.84
C ILE A 50 -3.93 -9.35 8.18
N ASP A 51 -2.69 -9.29 7.71
CA ASP A 51 -1.88 -8.08 7.78
C ASP A 51 -2.05 -7.26 6.49
N TYR A 52 -2.30 -5.97 6.64
CA TYR A 52 -2.43 -5.05 5.51
C TYR A 52 -1.21 -4.16 5.40
N LYS A 53 -0.51 -4.26 4.27
CA LYS A 53 0.65 -3.43 3.95
C LYS A 53 0.35 -2.52 2.78
N GLN A 54 0.66 -1.24 2.92
CA GLN A 54 0.48 -0.31 1.81
C GLN A 54 1.56 -0.50 0.76
N LEU A 55 1.13 -0.69 -0.49
CA LEU A 55 2.02 -0.70 -1.65
C LEU A 55 2.46 0.74 -1.88
N ARG A 56 3.76 1.02 -1.84
CA ARG A 56 4.25 2.35 -2.24
C ARG A 56 3.88 2.52 -3.72
N ARG A 57 3.29 3.65 -4.08
CA ARG A 57 3.20 4.05 -5.49
C ARG A 57 4.64 4.12 -5.95
N GLU A 58 5.09 3.12 -6.70
CA GLU A 58 6.31 3.29 -7.49
C GLU A 58 6.08 4.58 -8.28
N ALA A 59 6.92 5.58 -8.03
CA ALA A 59 7.03 6.69 -8.93
C ALA A 59 7.20 6.04 -10.30
N SER A 60 6.26 6.31 -11.21
CA SER A 60 6.29 5.73 -12.54
C SER A 60 7.66 6.04 -13.15
N GLY A 61 8.52 5.02 -13.31
CA GLY A 61 9.83 5.10 -13.95
C GLY A 61 11.04 4.94 -13.00
N ALA A 62 11.79 3.85 -13.21
CA ALA A 62 13.21 3.67 -12.89
C ALA A 62 13.63 3.70 -11.40
N ASP A 63 13.67 2.54 -10.74
CA ASP A 63 14.89 1.99 -10.12
C ASP A 63 14.56 0.63 -9.47
N ALA A 64 14.37 -0.39 -10.30
CA ALA A 64 14.50 -1.78 -9.87
C ALA A 64 15.70 -2.35 -10.64
N ALA A 65 16.89 -1.84 -10.35
CA ALA A 65 18.11 -2.55 -10.73
C ALA A 65 18.12 -3.89 -9.96
N PRO A 66 18.12 -5.05 -10.64
CA PRO A 66 18.31 -6.31 -9.94
C PRO A 66 19.72 -6.32 -9.30
N PRO A 67 19.90 -6.92 -8.11
CA PRO A 67 21.23 -7.07 -7.54
C PRO A 67 22.07 -7.92 -8.49
N LYS A 68 23.01 -7.25 -9.14
CA LYS A 68 24.15 -7.75 -9.93
C LYS A 68 24.62 -9.11 -9.40
N ALA A 69 24.24 -10.18 -10.12
CA ALA A 69 24.84 -11.49 -9.96
C ALA A 69 26.30 -11.40 -10.43
N ARG A 70 27.22 -11.24 -9.48
CA ARG A 70 28.62 -11.61 -9.67
C ARG A 70 28.66 -13.12 -9.93
N ARG A 71 29.02 -13.53 -11.14
CA ARG A 71 29.56 -14.86 -11.41
C ARG A 71 30.97 -14.69 -12.00
N SER A 72 31.90 -15.26 -11.23
CA SER A 72 33.27 -15.72 -11.46
C SER A 72 33.95 -15.39 -12.79
#